data_AF-A0A812KQE3-F1
#
_entry.id   AF-A0A812KQE3-F1
#
_cell.length_a   1.000
_cell.length_b   1.000
_cell.length_c   1.000
_cell.angle_alpha   90.00
_cell.angle_beta   90.00
_cell.angle_gamma   90.00
#
_symmetry.space_group_name_H-M   'P 1'
#
loop_
_entity.id
_entity.type
_entity.pdbx_description
1 polymer ?
#
loop_
_entity_poly.entity_id
_entity_poly.type
_entity_poly.pdbx_seq_one_letter_code
_entity_poly.pdbx_strand_id
1 'polypeptide(L)'
;MNSSAPAAAAAAPAAGGGGGGGGITLADVAKHNTKTDCWVVVDGQVLDVTSFLSEHPGGELAILTFAGKDATEEFNMIHPPDVIGKYAPDSVVGMIGAGGGGGGGAVAAAGGGGGGGGGITLAEVAKHNSKTDCWVVVDGQVLDVTSFLSEHPGGELAILTFAGKDATEEFNMIHPPDVIGKYAPDSVIGKVGSGAPAAEPASGGGGLAAPLLAKEGKNWSKSEKNRELRMKGEGKIPGWIGAICYMVLGFMKEILFTIVPQNNVIITGDRVGLTRSAMFLFIFIIIHAVGNLHVFLGPDDFNGYGYFYVRLYWTGFGFQANIVEEYILLAALLHVFVALRRTWDVSMSYSIASGKMNLAMSGITLLTFMMIHLYQFRFGDTQPWKLCPPPYLLNLKTLLHLRLNLFWVDDPGCQAVYVRDIYRMEFEIFQSLGWVLFYLAAVIVFSVHMCLGWQKVVPAPALEIPKKYHSRAIHMGYVFTFFIALIYASFPLYTHLFS
;
A
#
# COMPACT_ATOMS: atom_id res chain seq x y z
N MET A 1 -51.39 36.19 19.08
CA MET A 1 -50.49 37.01 19.91
C MET A 1 -50.62 36.44 21.32
N ASN A 2 -49.58 35.86 21.93
CA ASN A 2 -48.56 36.56 22.76
C ASN A 2 -49.19 37.52 23.78
N SER A 3 -48.99 37.42 25.10
CA SER A 3 -48.21 36.48 25.95
C SER A 3 -48.82 36.50 27.39
N SER A 4 -48.41 35.77 28.44
CA SER A 4 -47.25 34.88 28.71
C SER A 4 -47.60 33.92 29.88
N ALA A 5 -46.76 32.94 30.20
CA ALA A 5 -46.82 32.18 31.47
C ALA A 5 -45.73 32.65 32.48
N PRO A 6 -46.00 32.65 33.80
CA PRO A 6 -44.98 32.92 34.82
C PRO A 6 -44.14 31.67 35.14
N ALA A 7 -42.92 31.87 35.64
CA ALA A 7 -41.99 30.79 35.97
C ALA A 7 -42.28 30.14 37.34
N ALA A 8 -41.93 28.85 37.47
CA ALA A 8 -41.87 28.11 38.72
C ALA A 8 -40.42 27.65 38.99
N ALA A 9 -40.10 27.39 40.27
CA ALA A 9 -38.72 27.22 40.72
C ALA A 9 -38.06 25.91 40.23
N ALA A 10 -36.73 25.96 40.04
CA ALA A 10 -35.91 24.79 39.77
C ALA A 10 -35.76 23.92 41.03
N ALA A 11 -36.14 22.65 40.93
CA ALA A 11 -35.79 21.61 41.89
C ALA A 11 -34.62 20.76 41.35
N ALA A 12 -33.71 20.34 42.22
CA ALA A 12 -32.59 19.49 41.81
C ALA A 12 -33.06 18.05 41.53
N PRO A 13 -32.61 17.39 40.45
CA PRO A 13 -32.86 15.97 40.24
C PRO A 13 -31.94 15.15 41.16
N ALA A 14 -32.54 14.30 41.99
CA ALA A 14 -31.81 13.25 42.71
C ALA A 14 -31.46 12.09 41.77
N ALA A 15 -30.54 11.22 42.18
CA ALA A 15 -30.20 10.01 41.44
C ALA A 15 -31.42 9.05 41.35
N GLY A 16 -31.64 8.49 40.17
CA GLY A 16 -32.69 7.49 39.92
C GLY A 16 -32.49 6.82 38.57
N GLY A 17 -32.18 5.53 38.58
CA GLY A 17 -32.04 4.74 37.34
C GLY A 17 -33.39 4.27 36.79
N GLY A 18 -33.50 4.19 35.47
CA GLY A 18 -34.67 3.65 34.78
C GLY A 18 -34.35 3.44 33.30
N GLY A 19 -34.30 2.19 32.86
CA GLY A 19 -33.86 1.83 31.50
C GLY A 19 -34.94 2.06 30.43
N GLY A 20 -34.52 2.59 29.29
CA GLY A 20 -35.29 2.64 28.05
C GLY A 20 -34.34 2.44 26.86
N GLY A 21 -34.60 1.45 26.01
CA GLY A 21 -33.63 0.94 25.03
C GLY A 21 -33.39 1.84 23.81
N GLY A 22 -32.59 2.89 23.98
CA GLY A 22 -31.90 3.58 22.88
C GLY A 22 -30.40 3.40 23.02
N GLY A 23 -29.74 2.79 22.02
CA GLY A 23 -28.28 2.67 22.01
C GLY A 23 -27.60 4.02 21.81
N ILE A 24 -26.38 4.18 22.31
CA ILE A 24 -25.58 5.40 22.14
C ILE A 24 -25.32 5.59 20.63
N THR A 25 -25.49 6.81 20.11
CA THR A 25 -25.23 7.07 18.69
C THR A 25 -23.82 7.66 18.49
N LEU A 26 -23.25 7.50 17.29
CA LEU A 26 -21.99 8.17 16.93
C LEU A 26 -22.09 9.71 17.03
N ALA A 27 -23.29 10.29 16.89
CA ALA A 27 -23.51 11.72 17.09
C ALA A 27 -23.52 12.13 18.57
N ASP A 28 -23.69 11.18 19.50
CA ASP A 28 -23.47 11.38 20.93
C ASP A 28 -21.99 11.25 21.27
N VAL A 29 -21.33 10.16 20.84
CA VAL A 29 -19.88 9.96 21.03
C VAL A 29 -19.07 11.16 20.51
N ALA A 30 -19.45 11.74 19.36
CA ALA A 30 -18.79 12.92 18.78
C ALA A 30 -18.78 14.18 19.66
N LYS A 31 -19.58 14.25 20.73
CA LYS A 31 -19.56 15.34 21.72
C LYS A 31 -18.35 15.24 22.65
N HIS A 32 -17.95 14.01 22.98
CA HIS A 32 -16.91 13.65 23.94
C HIS A 32 -15.54 13.54 23.24
N ASN A 33 -15.02 14.68 22.78
CA ASN A 33 -13.86 14.76 21.87
C ASN A 33 -12.62 15.49 22.44
N THR A 34 -12.52 15.66 23.76
CA THR A 34 -11.47 16.47 24.43
C THR A 34 -10.65 15.66 25.43
N LYS A 35 -9.46 16.12 25.84
CA LYS A 35 -8.65 15.40 26.85
C LYS A 35 -9.35 15.20 28.21
N THR A 36 -10.30 16.06 28.56
CA THR A 36 -11.05 15.98 29.82
C THR A 36 -12.43 15.33 29.67
N ASP A 37 -12.77 14.87 28.46
CA ASP A 37 -14.05 14.28 28.08
C ASP A 37 -13.85 13.56 26.73
N CYS A 38 -13.35 12.32 26.77
CA CYS A 38 -12.83 11.57 25.62
C CYS A 38 -13.49 10.20 25.51
N TRP A 39 -14.44 10.06 24.58
CA TRP A 39 -15.03 8.75 24.24
C TRP A 39 -14.54 8.26 22.88
N VAL A 40 -14.47 6.94 22.71
CA VAL A 40 -14.16 6.26 21.44
C VAL A 40 -15.11 5.08 21.22
N VAL A 41 -15.24 4.61 19.97
CA VAL A 41 -15.91 3.33 19.67
C VAL A 41 -14.89 2.29 19.21
N VAL A 42 -14.98 1.08 19.75
CA VAL A 42 -14.20 -0.09 19.30
C VAL A 42 -15.11 -1.32 19.25
N ASP A 43 -15.20 -1.99 18.10
CA ASP A 43 -16.06 -3.16 17.85
C ASP A 43 -17.52 -2.96 18.27
N GLY A 44 -18.02 -1.73 18.10
CA GLY A 44 -19.36 -1.32 18.49
C GLY A 44 -19.54 -1.02 19.98
N GLN A 45 -18.56 -1.29 20.85
CA GLN A 45 -18.56 -0.81 22.22
C GLN A 45 -18.25 0.69 22.24
N VAL A 46 -18.96 1.47 23.05
CA VAL A 46 -18.59 2.86 23.36
C VAL A 46 -17.81 2.85 24.66
N LEU A 47 -16.61 3.44 24.63
CA LEU A 47 -15.71 3.52 25.77
C LEU A 47 -15.48 4.98 26.19
N ASP A 48 -15.71 5.29 27.47
CA ASP A 48 -15.12 6.46 28.10
C ASP A 48 -13.69 6.13 28.53
N VAL A 49 -12.73 6.69 27.80
CA VAL A 49 -11.30 6.46 28.00
C VAL A 49 -10.61 7.64 28.68
N THR A 50 -11.38 8.64 29.15
CA THR A 50 -10.87 9.91 29.71
C THR A 50 -9.83 9.68 30.82
N SER A 51 -10.14 8.82 31.80
CA SER A 51 -9.22 8.46 32.89
C SER A 51 -8.07 7.56 32.43
N PHE A 52 -8.30 6.71 31.43
CA PHE A 52 -7.33 5.75 30.90
C PHE A 52 -6.28 6.40 29.96
N LEU A 53 -6.52 7.62 29.45
CA LEU A 53 -5.60 8.34 28.57
C LEU A 53 -4.15 8.37 29.09
N SER A 54 -3.97 8.64 30.39
CA SER A 54 -2.66 8.73 31.05
C SER A 54 -2.04 7.38 31.38
N GLU A 55 -2.81 6.29 31.33
CA GLU A 55 -2.38 4.93 31.65
C GLU A 55 -2.14 4.08 30.39
N HIS A 56 -2.66 4.53 29.24
CA HIS A 56 -2.51 3.88 27.95
C HIS A 56 -1.02 3.71 27.55
N PRO A 57 -0.52 2.48 27.30
CA PRO A 57 0.89 2.23 27.00
C PRO A 57 1.42 2.94 25.73
N GLY A 58 0.56 3.17 24.73
CA GLY A 58 0.91 3.98 23.55
C GLY A 58 0.89 5.50 23.77
N GLY A 59 0.64 5.94 25.00
CA GLY A 59 0.48 7.35 25.40
C GLY A 59 -0.87 7.96 25.01
N GLU A 60 -1.20 9.09 25.65
CA GLU A 60 -2.47 9.81 25.48
C GLU A 60 -2.79 10.12 24.01
N LEU A 61 -1.79 10.54 23.23
CA LEU A 61 -1.95 11.01 21.85
C LEU A 61 -2.42 9.93 20.87
N ALA A 62 -2.15 8.65 21.18
CA ALA A 62 -2.65 7.53 20.37
C ALA A 62 -4.18 7.46 20.41
N ILE A 63 -4.78 7.59 21.61
CA ILE A 63 -6.23 7.62 21.80
C ILE A 63 -6.83 8.96 21.37
N LEU A 64 -6.23 10.09 21.77
CA LEU A 64 -6.75 11.44 21.48
C LEU A 64 -6.91 11.73 19.98
N THR A 65 -6.17 11.03 19.11
CA THR A 65 -6.35 11.10 17.66
C THR A 65 -7.76 10.67 17.22
N PHE A 66 -8.43 9.82 18.02
CA PHE A 66 -9.75 9.24 17.77
C PHE A 66 -10.84 9.73 18.73
N ALA A 67 -10.56 10.70 19.59
CA ALA A 67 -11.55 11.28 20.51
C ALA A 67 -12.82 11.73 19.75
N GLY A 68 -13.97 11.23 20.20
CA GLY A 68 -15.28 11.44 19.58
C GLY A 68 -15.55 10.61 18.32
N LYS A 69 -14.84 9.49 18.09
CA LYS A 69 -14.90 8.72 16.82
C LYS A 69 -14.89 7.21 17.04
N ASP A 70 -15.20 6.49 15.97
CA ASP A 70 -14.85 5.09 15.81
C ASP A 70 -13.34 4.95 15.58
N ALA A 71 -12.72 4.04 16.33
CA ALA A 71 -11.30 3.72 16.34
C ALA A 71 -11.06 2.22 16.05
N THR A 72 -12.10 1.46 15.67
CA THR A 72 -12.06 -0.02 15.59
C THR A 72 -10.97 -0.53 14.65
N GLU A 73 -10.73 0.11 13.50
CA GLU A 73 -9.66 -0.33 12.58
C GLU A 73 -8.28 -0.11 13.19
N GLU A 74 -8.02 1.08 13.73
CA GLU A 74 -6.73 1.42 14.32
C GLU A 74 -6.46 0.71 15.65
N PHE A 75 -7.49 0.34 16.42
CA PHE A 75 -7.36 -0.52 17.59
C PHE A 75 -7.04 -1.96 17.19
N ASN A 76 -7.84 -2.57 16.32
CA ASN A 76 -7.69 -3.99 15.93
C ASN A 76 -6.47 -4.26 15.03
N MET A 77 -5.78 -3.23 14.53
CA MET A 77 -4.47 -3.36 13.89
C MET A 77 -3.31 -3.57 14.88
N ILE A 78 -3.47 -3.28 16.18
CA ILE A 78 -2.39 -3.31 17.18
C ILE A 78 -2.77 -3.97 18.52
N HIS A 79 -4.06 -4.20 18.79
CA HIS A 79 -4.57 -4.82 20.01
C HIS A 79 -5.49 -6.01 19.66
N PRO A 80 -5.37 -7.17 20.33
CA PRO A 80 -6.34 -8.26 20.17
C PRO A 80 -7.70 -7.94 20.83
N PRO A 81 -8.80 -8.61 20.42
CA PRO A 81 -10.17 -8.22 20.80
C PRO A 81 -10.53 -8.35 22.29
N ASP A 82 -9.70 -9.03 23.09
CA ASP A 82 -9.90 -9.23 24.54
C ASP A 82 -9.28 -8.12 25.41
N VAL A 83 -8.45 -7.23 24.84
CA VAL A 83 -7.72 -6.18 25.57
C VAL A 83 -8.64 -5.27 26.38
N ILE A 84 -9.81 -4.89 25.84
CA ILE A 84 -10.76 -4.01 26.53
C ILE A 84 -11.24 -4.67 27.83
N GLY A 85 -11.74 -5.91 27.76
CA GLY A 85 -12.23 -6.63 28.94
C GLY A 85 -11.14 -6.98 29.96
N LYS A 86 -9.86 -6.99 29.55
CA LYS A 86 -8.71 -7.32 30.40
C LYS A 86 -8.06 -6.11 31.07
N TYR A 87 -8.08 -4.93 30.43
CA TYR A 87 -7.33 -3.75 30.89
C TYR A 87 -8.18 -2.48 31.09
N ALA A 88 -9.36 -2.38 30.47
CA ALA A 88 -10.27 -1.24 30.63
C ALA A 88 -11.76 -1.67 30.69
N PRO A 89 -12.16 -2.68 31.50
CA PRO A 89 -13.55 -3.15 31.54
C PRO A 89 -14.52 -2.06 32.01
N ASP A 90 -14.09 -1.22 32.97
CA ASP A 90 -14.90 -0.13 33.53
C ASP A 90 -15.06 1.07 32.59
N SER A 91 -14.30 1.13 31.49
CA SER A 91 -14.45 2.17 30.46
C SER A 91 -15.67 1.96 29.57
N VAL A 92 -16.26 0.76 29.51
CA VAL A 92 -17.35 0.46 28.56
C VAL A 92 -18.67 1.07 29.04
N VAL A 93 -19.00 2.26 28.52
CA VAL A 93 -20.24 3.00 28.84
C VAL A 93 -21.46 2.52 28.07
N GLY A 94 -21.29 1.70 27.02
CA GLY A 94 -22.40 1.06 26.34
C GLY A 94 -22.04 0.43 24.99
N MET A 95 -23.06 0.23 24.16
CA MET A 95 -22.94 -0.28 22.78
C MET A 95 -23.62 0.67 21.79
N ILE A 96 -23.02 0.82 20.61
CA ILE A 96 -23.70 1.27 19.40
C ILE A 96 -24.76 0.21 19.03
N GLY A 97 -25.99 0.63 18.84
CA GLY A 97 -27.11 -0.32 18.77
C GLY A 97 -27.29 -1.04 17.43
N ALA A 98 -26.77 -2.27 17.29
CA ALA A 98 -27.50 -3.42 16.69
C ALA A 98 -26.67 -4.73 16.56
N GLY A 99 -27.10 -5.81 17.24
CA GLY A 99 -26.79 -7.22 16.93
C GLY A 99 -25.40 -7.75 17.37
N GLY A 100 -25.29 -9.04 17.74
CA GLY A 100 -24.01 -9.63 18.18
C GLY A 100 -23.99 -11.15 18.39
N GLY A 101 -22.83 -11.69 18.78
CA GLY A 101 -22.59 -13.10 19.15
C GLY A 101 -21.08 -13.47 19.23
N GLY A 102 -20.68 -14.32 20.19
CA GLY A 102 -19.31 -14.88 20.34
C GLY A 102 -19.32 -16.43 20.42
N GLY A 103 -18.28 -17.20 20.79
CA GLY A 103 -16.85 -16.92 21.09
C GLY A 103 -16.15 -18.12 21.84
N GLY A 104 -14.80 -18.15 21.94
CA GLY A 104 -14.04 -18.72 23.11
C GLY A 104 -13.28 -20.09 23.09
N GLY A 105 -11.97 -20.06 23.49
CA GLY A 105 -11.17 -21.14 24.16
C GLY A 105 -10.21 -22.04 23.30
N ALA A 106 -9.33 -22.94 23.82
CA ALA A 106 -8.47 -23.05 25.05
C ALA A 106 -7.78 -24.48 25.12
N VAL A 107 -6.77 -24.88 25.95
CA VAL A 107 -5.36 -24.45 26.23
C VAL A 107 -4.49 -25.67 26.75
N ALA A 108 -3.16 -25.78 26.52
CA ALA A 108 -2.17 -26.65 27.23
C ALA A 108 -0.67 -26.39 26.83
N ALA A 109 0.33 -26.76 27.68
CA ALA A 109 1.82 -26.59 27.49
C ALA A 109 2.63 -27.56 28.44
N ALA A 110 3.97 -27.59 28.68
CA ALA A 110 5.21 -26.85 28.32
C ALA A 110 6.53 -27.62 28.74
N GLY A 111 7.72 -27.28 28.19
CA GLY A 111 9.08 -27.40 28.80
C GLY A 111 9.93 -28.69 28.58
N GLY A 112 11.28 -28.69 28.59
CA GLY A 112 12.28 -27.58 28.56
C GLY A 112 13.74 -27.96 29.00
N GLY A 113 14.78 -27.24 28.51
CA GLY A 113 16.07 -27.01 29.20
C GLY A 113 17.40 -27.70 28.74
N GLY A 114 18.53 -26.97 28.78
CA GLY A 114 19.90 -27.52 28.94
C GLY A 114 20.99 -27.13 27.90
N GLY A 115 21.72 -26.02 28.09
CA GLY A 115 22.70 -25.47 27.11
C GLY A 115 24.17 -25.93 27.25
N GLY A 116 25.03 -25.49 26.30
CA GLY A 116 26.48 -25.73 26.38
C GLY A 116 27.36 -25.15 25.24
N GLY A 117 28.30 -24.26 25.61
CA GLY A 117 29.61 -24.09 24.95
C GLY A 117 29.71 -23.40 23.58
N GLY A 118 28.68 -23.48 22.73
CA GLY A 118 28.62 -22.80 21.43
C GLY A 118 27.41 -21.88 21.34
N GLY A 119 27.56 -20.71 20.73
CA GLY A 119 26.43 -19.81 20.51
C GLY A 119 25.37 -20.48 19.62
N ILE A 120 24.10 -20.34 20.00
CA ILE A 120 22.99 -21.08 19.40
C ILE A 120 22.85 -20.67 17.94
N THR A 121 22.86 -21.62 17.01
CA THR A 121 22.76 -21.27 15.57
C THR A 121 21.29 -20.99 15.20
N LEU A 122 21.05 -20.16 14.18
CA LEU A 122 19.68 -19.93 13.68
C LEU A 122 19.00 -21.22 13.18
N ALA A 123 19.78 -22.21 12.74
CA ALA A 123 19.29 -23.54 12.37
C ALA A 123 18.89 -24.41 13.59
N GLU A 124 19.38 -24.07 14.79
CA GLU A 124 18.89 -24.64 16.04
C GLU A 124 17.59 -23.95 16.46
N VAL A 125 17.58 -22.61 16.52
CA VAL A 125 16.38 -21.81 16.86
C VAL A 125 15.19 -22.21 15.99
N ALA A 126 15.39 -22.42 14.68
CA ALA A 126 14.35 -22.82 13.74
C ALA A 126 13.63 -24.15 14.06
N LYS A 127 14.15 -24.99 14.96
CA LYS A 127 13.47 -26.20 15.43
C LYS A 127 12.37 -25.88 16.44
N HIS A 128 12.60 -24.88 17.29
CA HIS A 128 11.76 -24.46 18.42
C HIS A 128 10.68 -23.48 17.92
N ASN A 129 9.77 -23.99 17.08
CA ASN A 129 8.82 -23.20 16.29
C ASN A 129 7.34 -23.41 16.65
N SER A 130 7.03 -23.95 17.84
CA SER A 130 5.68 -24.40 18.24
C SER A 130 5.21 -23.79 19.56
N LYS A 131 3.90 -23.83 19.86
CA LYS A 131 3.37 -23.33 21.15
C LYS A 131 3.96 -24.01 22.38
N THR A 132 4.36 -25.28 22.28
CA THR A 132 4.93 -26.04 23.39
C THR A 132 6.46 -25.99 23.46
N ASP A 133 7.09 -25.36 22.48
CA ASP A 133 8.55 -25.26 22.29
C ASP A 133 8.84 -24.10 21.31
N CYS A 134 9.01 -22.89 21.86
CA CYS A 134 9.03 -21.62 21.13
C CYS A 134 10.26 -20.78 21.51
N TRP A 135 11.22 -20.69 20.59
CA TRP A 135 12.36 -19.78 20.73
C TRP A 135 12.30 -18.65 19.69
N VAL A 136 12.79 -17.47 20.06
CA VAL A 136 12.91 -16.30 19.17
C VAL A 136 14.30 -15.66 19.32
N VAL A 137 14.75 -14.94 18.30
CA VAL A 137 15.94 -14.08 18.39
C VAL A 137 15.52 -12.61 18.49
N VAL A 138 16.08 -11.88 19.45
CA VAL A 138 15.97 -10.41 19.54
C VAL A 138 17.35 -9.82 19.85
N ASP A 139 17.81 -8.87 19.03
CA ASP A 139 19.12 -8.19 19.14
C ASP A 139 20.31 -9.17 19.25
N GLY A 140 20.21 -10.30 18.53
CA GLY A 140 21.22 -11.37 18.54
C GLY A 140 21.26 -12.22 19.82
N GLN A 141 20.35 -11.99 20.76
CA GLN A 141 20.08 -12.86 21.91
C GLN A 141 19.04 -13.90 21.49
N VAL A 142 19.20 -15.15 21.94
CA VAL A 142 18.19 -16.20 21.76
C VAL A 142 17.39 -16.33 23.04
N LEU A 143 16.07 -16.27 22.94
CA LEU A 143 15.15 -16.35 24.05
C LEU A 143 14.28 -17.61 23.93
N ASP A 144 14.24 -18.42 24.98
CA ASP A 144 13.16 -19.39 25.18
C ASP A 144 11.98 -18.65 25.80
N VAL A 145 10.95 -18.43 24.98
CA VAL A 145 9.75 -17.69 25.34
C VAL A 145 8.57 -18.63 25.58
N THR A 146 8.77 -19.95 25.55
CA THR A 146 7.72 -20.98 25.68
C THR A 146 6.82 -20.75 26.89
N SER A 147 7.40 -20.53 28.07
CA SER A 147 6.66 -20.25 29.30
C SER A 147 6.11 -18.81 29.35
N PHE A 148 6.78 -17.87 28.69
CA PHE A 148 6.39 -16.45 28.66
C PHE A 148 5.25 -16.17 27.65
N LEU A 149 4.94 -17.08 26.72
CA LEU A 149 3.87 -16.93 25.73
C LEU A 149 2.55 -16.48 26.34
N SER A 150 2.13 -17.11 27.44
CA SER A 150 0.87 -16.81 28.15
C SER A 150 0.92 -15.54 29.00
N GLU A 151 2.12 -15.02 29.28
CA GLU A 151 2.36 -13.83 30.10
C GLU A 151 2.62 -12.58 29.23
N HIS A 152 3.00 -12.78 27.96
CA HIS A 152 3.29 -11.72 27.00
C HIS A 152 2.10 -10.74 26.84
N PRO A 153 2.30 -9.42 27.06
CA PRO A 153 1.21 -8.43 26.99
C PRO A 153 0.50 -8.36 25.63
N GLY A 154 1.20 -8.62 24.52
CA GLY A 154 0.61 -8.73 23.17
C GLY A 154 -0.04 -10.08 22.86
N GLY A 155 -0.12 -10.99 23.83
CA GLY A 155 -0.64 -12.36 23.68
C GLY A 155 0.32 -13.33 23.00
N GLU A 156 0.03 -14.62 23.11
CA GLU A 156 0.87 -15.72 22.61
C GLU A 156 1.17 -15.59 21.10
N LEU A 157 0.15 -15.25 20.30
CA LEU A 157 0.21 -15.23 18.83
C LEU A 157 1.18 -14.18 18.27
N ALA A 158 1.38 -13.08 19.00
CA ALA A 158 2.35 -12.05 18.61
C ALA A 158 3.79 -12.59 18.65
N ILE A 159 4.11 -13.47 19.61
CA ILE A 159 5.40 -14.18 19.64
C ILE A 159 5.40 -15.38 18.69
N LEU A 160 4.32 -16.17 18.65
CA LEU A 160 4.27 -17.40 17.84
C LEU A 160 4.38 -17.16 16.33
N THR A 161 4.02 -15.97 15.86
CA THR A 161 4.28 -15.53 14.48
C THR A 161 5.78 -15.56 14.13
N PHE A 162 6.65 -15.44 15.14
CA PHE A 162 8.11 -15.46 15.03
C PHE A 162 8.77 -16.69 15.66
N ALA A 163 7.99 -17.70 16.07
CA ALA A 163 8.53 -18.94 16.62
C ALA A 163 9.54 -19.58 15.64
N GLY A 164 10.74 -19.84 16.15
CA GLY A 164 11.88 -20.34 15.38
C GLY A 164 12.57 -19.30 14.49
N LYS A 165 12.38 -17.99 14.70
CA LYS A 165 12.85 -16.92 13.82
C LYS A 165 13.53 -15.79 14.60
N ASP A 166 14.15 -14.89 13.85
CA ASP A 166 14.49 -13.56 14.33
C ASP A 166 13.25 -12.66 14.30
N ALA A 167 13.03 -11.93 15.39
CA ALA A 167 11.92 -11.03 15.64
C ALA A 167 12.40 -9.59 15.93
N THR A 168 13.68 -9.29 15.71
CA THR A 168 14.32 -8.04 16.16
C THR A 168 13.67 -6.79 15.56
N GLU A 169 13.30 -6.80 14.28
CA GLU A 169 12.68 -5.62 13.63
C GLU A 169 11.26 -5.38 14.18
N GLU A 170 10.44 -6.42 14.29
CA GLU A 170 9.07 -6.30 14.81
C GLU A 170 9.01 -6.04 16.31
N PHE A 171 9.95 -6.59 17.09
CA PHE A 171 10.08 -6.28 18.52
C PHE A 171 10.45 -4.80 18.73
N ASN A 172 11.52 -4.33 18.09
CA ASN A 172 12.03 -2.96 18.27
C ASN A 172 11.15 -1.87 17.61
N MET A 173 10.17 -2.24 16.78
CA MET A 173 9.13 -1.31 16.31
C MET A 173 8.10 -0.94 17.38
N ILE A 174 7.91 -1.76 18.43
CA ILE A 174 6.84 -1.58 19.43
C ILE A 174 7.30 -1.64 20.89
N HIS A 175 8.49 -2.18 21.16
CA HIS A 175 9.08 -2.27 22.50
C HIS A 175 10.40 -1.49 22.59
N PRO A 176 10.65 -0.70 23.65
CA PRO A 176 11.97 -0.11 23.88
C PRO A 176 13.02 -1.16 24.31
N PRO A 177 14.32 -0.90 24.10
CA PRO A 177 15.37 -1.94 24.22
C PRO A 177 15.60 -2.50 25.63
N ASP A 178 15.04 -1.90 26.69
CA ASP A 178 15.16 -2.36 28.07
C ASP A 178 14.10 -3.41 28.46
N VAL A 179 13.06 -3.62 27.65
CA VAL A 179 11.90 -4.48 27.96
C VAL A 179 12.30 -5.92 28.30
N ILE A 180 13.21 -6.54 27.52
CA ILE A 180 13.63 -7.94 27.76
C ILE A 180 14.26 -8.08 29.15
N GLY A 181 15.24 -7.23 29.48
CA GLY A 181 15.93 -7.27 30.77
C GLY A 181 15.04 -6.91 31.98
N LYS A 182 13.88 -6.30 31.74
CA LYS A 182 12.94 -5.84 32.77
C LYS A 182 11.76 -6.80 32.99
N TYR A 183 11.33 -7.53 31.95
CA TYR A 183 10.10 -8.35 31.99
C TYR A 183 10.30 -9.83 31.62
N ALA A 184 11.38 -10.18 30.92
CA ALA A 184 11.70 -11.57 30.56
C ALA A 184 13.22 -11.88 30.61
N PRO A 185 13.95 -11.52 31.69
CA PRO A 185 15.40 -11.75 31.77
C PRO A 185 15.74 -13.25 31.75
N ASP A 186 14.95 -14.08 32.43
CA ASP A 186 15.16 -15.52 32.56
C ASP A 186 14.86 -16.31 31.26
N SER A 187 14.19 -15.68 30.28
CA SER A 187 14.01 -16.26 28.95
C SER A 187 15.30 -16.26 28.12
N VAL A 188 16.32 -15.47 28.44
CA VAL A 188 17.52 -15.36 27.60
C VAL A 188 18.45 -16.57 27.76
N ILE A 189 18.29 -17.57 26.89
CA ILE A 189 19.06 -18.83 26.92
C ILE A 189 20.43 -18.75 26.24
N GLY A 190 20.73 -17.69 25.48
CA GLY A 190 22.03 -17.52 24.86
C GLY A 190 22.15 -16.36 23.87
N LYS A 191 23.18 -16.41 23.03
CA LYS A 191 23.38 -15.51 21.88
C LYS A 191 23.66 -16.31 20.61
N VAL A 192 23.33 -15.72 19.47
CA VAL A 192 23.51 -16.35 18.16
C VAL A 192 25.00 -16.59 17.88
N GLY A 193 25.36 -17.82 17.52
CA GLY A 193 26.75 -18.22 17.30
C GLY A 193 27.10 -18.54 15.85
N SER A 194 28.32 -18.12 15.44
CA SER A 194 28.96 -18.56 14.20
C SER A 194 29.56 -19.97 14.38
N GLY A 195 28.70 -20.98 14.47
CA GLY A 195 29.12 -22.38 14.61
C GLY A 195 29.86 -22.89 13.39
N ALA A 196 31.18 -22.96 13.45
CA ALA A 196 32.02 -23.61 12.44
C ALA A 196 31.97 -25.14 12.64
N PRO A 197 31.51 -25.93 11.64
CA PRO A 197 31.50 -27.39 11.77
C PRO A 197 32.92 -27.96 11.74
N ALA A 198 33.22 -28.91 12.63
CA ALA A 198 34.38 -29.77 12.48
C ALA A 198 34.20 -30.70 11.26
N ALA A 199 35.28 -30.98 10.55
CA ALA A 199 35.25 -31.72 9.29
C ALA A 199 35.57 -33.21 9.47
N GLU A 200 34.85 -34.08 8.76
CA GLU A 200 35.32 -35.39 8.31
C GLU A 200 34.64 -35.78 6.96
N PRO A 201 35.05 -36.84 6.25
CA PRO A 201 35.51 -36.67 4.86
C PRO A 201 34.48 -36.92 3.74
N ALA A 202 34.92 -36.61 2.52
CA ALA A 202 34.05 -36.43 1.35
C ALA A 202 33.63 -37.72 0.62
N SER A 203 32.35 -37.77 0.28
CA SER A 203 31.83 -38.22 -1.02
C SER A 203 30.56 -37.39 -1.33
N GLY A 204 30.13 -37.18 -2.57
CA GLY A 204 30.68 -37.64 -3.84
C GLY A 204 29.72 -37.38 -5.00
N GLY A 205 29.28 -36.12 -5.19
CA GLY A 205 28.32 -35.76 -6.24
C GLY A 205 28.15 -34.25 -6.37
N GLY A 206 28.46 -33.69 -7.54
CA GLY A 206 28.43 -32.25 -7.76
C GLY A 206 27.04 -31.72 -8.12
N GLY A 207 26.51 -30.79 -7.31
CA GLY A 207 25.29 -30.02 -7.61
C GLY A 207 25.54 -28.53 -7.42
N LEU A 208 25.53 -27.76 -8.52
CA LEU A 208 25.94 -26.34 -8.55
C LEU A 208 24.93 -25.34 -7.92
N ALA A 209 24.01 -25.82 -7.07
CA ALA A 209 22.92 -25.01 -6.51
C ALA A 209 23.17 -24.50 -5.07
N ALA A 210 24.07 -25.13 -4.31
CA ALA A 210 24.16 -24.92 -2.85
C ALA A 210 24.68 -23.54 -2.37
N PRO A 211 25.68 -22.88 -2.99
CA PRO A 211 26.30 -21.69 -2.39
C PRO A 211 25.44 -20.41 -2.40
N LEU A 212 24.36 -20.34 -3.18
CA LEU A 212 23.65 -19.08 -3.50
C LEU A 212 22.54 -18.68 -2.51
N LEU A 213 22.25 -19.50 -1.49
CA LEU A 213 21.14 -19.25 -0.55
C LEU A 213 21.56 -18.80 0.84
N ALA A 214 22.87 -18.71 1.13
CA ALA A 214 23.39 -18.11 2.36
C ALA A 214 23.27 -16.57 2.31
N LYS A 215 22.06 -16.06 2.54
CA LYS A 215 21.84 -14.61 2.70
C LYS A 215 22.34 -14.15 4.07
N GLU A 216 23.38 -13.33 4.08
CA GLU A 216 23.70 -12.49 5.25
C GLU A 216 22.49 -11.62 5.62
N GLY A 217 22.23 -11.47 6.92
CA GLY A 217 21.22 -10.54 7.42
C GLY A 217 21.56 -9.10 6.99
N LYS A 218 20.67 -8.45 6.24
CA LYS A 218 20.91 -7.09 5.73
C LYS A 218 20.92 -6.10 6.89
N ASN A 219 22.11 -5.59 7.23
CA ASN A 219 22.24 -4.52 8.22
C ASN A 219 21.67 -3.19 7.67
N TRP A 220 20.39 -2.94 7.96
CA TRP A 220 19.67 -1.75 7.49
C TRP A 220 20.03 -0.46 8.23
N SER A 221 20.78 -0.48 9.33
CA SER A 221 21.14 0.73 10.11
C SER A 221 21.82 1.83 9.28
N LYS A 222 22.52 1.45 8.19
CA LYS A 222 23.09 2.38 7.21
C LYS A 222 22.02 3.01 6.31
N SER A 223 20.99 2.26 5.93
CA SER A 223 19.82 2.76 5.19
C SER A 223 19.00 3.71 6.04
N GLU A 224 18.78 3.38 7.31
CA GLU A 224 18.04 4.21 8.26
C GLU A 224 18.78 5.50 8.58
N LYS A 225 20.08 5.44 8.93
CA LYS A 225 20.89 6.66 9.11
C LYS A 225 20.95 7.50 7.84
N ASN A 226 21.03 6.89 6.65
CA ASN A 226 20.93 7.63 5.38
C ASN A 226 19.55 8.28 5.22
N ARG A 227 18.46 7.62 5.63
CA ARG A 227 17.11 8.17 5.63
C ARG A 227 16.99 9.33 6.62
N GLU A 228 17.39 9.17 7.87
CA GLU A 228 17.42 10.25 8.85
C GLU A 228 18.22 11.45 8.35
N LEU A 229 19.39 11.22 7.73
CA LEU A 229 20.22 12.26 7.13
C LEU A 229 19.55 12.94 5.93
N ARG A 230 18.76 12.24 5.09
CA ARG A 230 17.88 12.86 4.08
C ARG A 230 16.81 13.73 4.75
N MET A 231 16.06 13.14 5.70
CA MET A 231 14.97 13.79 6.43
C MET A 231 15.44 14.98 7.31
N LYS A 232 16.75 15.14 7.55
CA LYS A 232 17.32 16.06 8.55
C LYS A 232 17.12 17.54 8.17
N GLY A 233 16.00 18.08 8.67
CA GLY A 233 15.59 19.45 8.38
C GLY A 233 14.72 19.55 7.12
N GLU A 234 14.04 18.48 6.73
CA GLU A 234 13.07 18.53 5.65
C GLU A 234 11.86 19.41 5.95
N GLY A 235 11.33 19.99 4.88
CA GLY A 235 10.22 20.91 4.95
C GLY A 235 10.56 22.24 5.61
N LYS A 236 11.80 22.71 5.47
CA LYS A 236 12.15 24.13 5.63
C LYS A 236 11.53 25.00 4.53
N ILE A 237 11.24 24.42 3.36
CA ILE A 237 10.57 25.09 2.23
C ILE A 237 9.07 25.25 2.55
N PRO A 238 8.52 26.47 2.69
CA PRO A 238 7.14 26.66 3.11
C PRO A 238 6.12 26.38 2.00
N GLY A 239 4.84 26.27 2.40
CA GLY A 239 3.69 26.31 1.50
C GLY A 239 3.63 25.21 0.44
N TRP A 240 3.13 25.58 -0.75
CA TRP A 240 2.99 24.68 -1.90
C TRP A 240 4.32 24.31 -2.55
N ILE A 241 5.30 25.22 -2.58
CA ILE A 241 6.64 24.94 -3.13
C ILE A 241 7.28 23.76 -2.39
N GLY A 242 7.20 23.75 -1.05
CA GLY A 242 7.65 22.60 -0.26
C GLY A 242 6.91 21.31 -0.62
N ALA A 243 5.58 21.34 -0.74
CA ALA A 243 4.80 20.16 -1.12
C ALA A 243 5.21 19.60 -2.49
N ILE A 244 5.38 20.48 -3.49
CA ILE A 244 5.84 20.12 -4.83
C ILE A 244 7.24 19.48 -4.77
N CYS A 245 8.20 20.13 -4.11
CA CYS A 245 9.57 19.63 -4.02
C CYS A 245 9.64 18.25 -3.35
N TYR A 246 9.00 18.06 -2.18
CA TYR A 246 9.07 16.77 -1.47
C TYR A 246 8.29 15.66 -2.18
N MET A 247 7.18 15.98 -2.85
CA MET A 247 6.47 15.03 -3.69
C MET A 247 7.34 14.61 -4.89
N VAL A 248 7.90 15.56 -5.65
CA VAL A 248 8.75 15.24 -6.81
C VAL A 248 10.00 14.45 -6.41
N LEU A 249 10.68 14.83 -5.31
CA LEU A 249 11.85 14.10 -4.81
C LEU A 249 11.50 12.67 -4.35
N GLY A 250 10.40 12.50 -3.61
CA GLY A 250 9.91 11.17 -3.20
C GLY A 250 9.54 10.28 -4.38
N PHE A 251 8.93 10.86 -5.41
CA PHE A 251 8.60 10.17 -6.66
C PHE A 251 9.86 9.77 -7.43
N MET A 252 10.77 10.71 -7.70
CA MET A 252 12.06 10.42 -8.38
C MET A 252 12.88 9.36 -7.65
N LYS A 253 12.89 9.39 -6.31
CA LYS A 253 13.55 8.39 -5.47
C LYS A 253 12.98 6.99 -5.71
N GLU A 254 11.67 6.78 -5.56
CA GLU A 254 11.10 5.44 -5.75
C GLU A 254 11.15 4.98 -7.22
N ILE A 255 11.13 5.90 -8.20
CA ILE A 255 11.40 5.59 -9.61
C ILE A 255 12.80 4.99 -9.79
N LEU A 256 13.83 5.61 -9.21
CA LEU A 256 15.19 5.09 -9.28
C LEU A 256 15.31 3.71 -8.57
N PHE A 257 14.59 3.49 -7.47
CA PHE A 257 14.55 2.19 -6.77
C PHE A 257 13.65 1.12 -7.39
N THR A 258 12.78 1.44 -8.36
CA THR A 258 12.07 0.44 -9.18
C THR A 258 12.86 0.06 -10.43
N ILE A 259 13.66 0.97 -10.99
CA ILE A 259 14.45 0.73 -12.21
C ILE A 259 15.80 0.07 -11.91
N VAL A 260 16.50 0.49 -10.84
CA VAL A 260 17.79 -0.12 -10.45
C VAL A 260 17.54 -1.45 -9.74
N PRO A 261 18.24 -2.55 -10.10
CA PRO A 261 18.01 -3.87 -9.50
C PRO A 261 18.42 -3.92 -8.02
N GLN A 262 17.47 -3.60 -7.16
CA GLN A 262 17.37 -4.20 -5.84
C GLN A 262 16.97 -5.68 -5.98
N ASN A 263 17.26 -6.52 -4.98
CA ASN A 263 16.80 -7.91 -4.93
C ASN A 263 15.29 -7.98 -4.62
N ASN A 264 14.47 -7.50 -5.55
CA ASN A 264 13.04 -7.16 -5.41
C ASN A 264 12.08 -8.31 -5.77
N VAL A 265 12.46 -9.56 -5.52
CA VAL A 265 11.51 -10.69 -5.52
C VAL A 265 11.41 -11.23 -4.10
N ILE A 266 10.65 -10.50 -3.29
CA ILE A 266 10.12 -10.95 -2.01
C ILE A 266 8.60 -10.77 -2.13
N ILE A 267 7.86 -11.88 -2.12
CA ILE A 267 6.38 -11.83 -2.12
C ILE A 267 5.91 -11.75 -0.67
N THR A 268 6.30 -10.67 0.00
CA THR A 268 5.78 -10.25 1.30
C THR A 268 4.41 -9.61 1.12
N GLY A 269 3.51 -9.75 2.10
CA GLY A 269 2.21 -9.06 2.14
C GLY A 269 2.31 -7.55 2.42
N ASP A 270 3.47 -6.94 2.15
CA ASP A 270 3.82 -5.59 2.57
C ASP A 270 3.18 -4.50 1.69
N ARG A 271 3.11 -3.30 2.27
CA ARG A 271 2.54 -2.11 1.62
C ARG A 271 3.51 -1.47 0.61
N VAL A 272 4.79 -1.84 0.63
CA VAL A 272 5.85 -1.26 -0.21
C VAL A 272 5.77 -1.80 -1.64
N GLY A 273 5.58 -3.12 -1.83
CA GLY A 273 5.35 -3.73 -3.14
C GLY A 273 4.11 -3.18 -3.85
N LEU A 274 3.02 -2.99 -3.11
CA LEU A 274 1.80 -2.36 -3.63
C LEU A 274 2.01 -0.88 -3.98
N THR A 275 2.74 -0.14 -3.13
CA THR A 275 3.06 1.27 -3.39
C THR A 275 3.95 1.41 -4.63
N ARG A 276 5.01 0.60 -4.76
CA ARG A 276 5.94 0.65 -5.90
C ARG A 276 5.29 0.29 -7.23
N SER A 277 4.45 -0.74 -7.25
CA SER A 277 3.70 -1.11 -8.46
C SER A 277 2.69 -0.03 -8.86
N ALA A 278 1.96 0.56 -7.91
CA ALA A 278 1.07 1.71 -8.16
C ALA A 278 1.84 2.93 -8.71
N MET A 279 3.02 3.22 -8.16
CA MET A 279 3.90 4.30 -8.57
C MET A 279 4.46 4.12 -9.99
N PHE A 280 4.82 2.88 -10.36
CA PHE A 280 5.22 2.57 -11.74
C PHE A 280 4.05 2.77 -12.71
N LEU A 281 2.87 2.22 -12.38
CA LEU A 281 1.68 2.34 -13.23
C LEU A 281 1.22 3.80 -13.38
N PHE A 282 1.39 4.65 -12.36
CA PHE A 282 1.13 6.09 -12.48
C PHE A 282 1.98 6.77 -13.58
N ILE A 283 3.24 6.36 -13.75
CA ILE A 283 4.13 6.90 -14.78
C ILE A 283 3.74 6.37 -16.16
N PHE A 284 3.43 5.08 -16.27
CA PHE A 284 2.86 4.53 -17.50
C PHE A 284 1.57 5.27 -17.90
N ILE A 285 0.68 5.57 -16.95
CA ILE A 285 -0.55 6.32 -17.18
C ILE A 285 -0.29 7.77 -17.65
N ILE A 286 0.80 8.41 -17.22
CA ILE A 286 1.21 9.72 -17.77
C ILE A 286 1.73 9.56 -19.21
N ILE A 287 2.59 8.57 -19.47
CA ILE A 287 3.16 8.32 -20.80
C ILE A 287 2.07 7.91 -21.81
N HIS A 288 1.08 7.12 -21.38
CA HIS A 288 -0.07 6.75 -22.19
C HIS A 288 -0.97 7.96 -22.46
N ALA A 289 -1.31 8.77 -21.46
CA ALA A 289 -2.10 9.98 -21.66
C ALA A 289 -1.42 10.96 -22.64
N VAL A 290 -0.12 11.24 -22.45
CA VAL A 290 0.67 12.09 -23.37
C VAL A 290 0.75 11.45 -24.76
N GLY A 291 0.93 10.14 -24.84
CA GLY A 291 0.92 9.40 -26.09
C GLY A 291 -0.38 9.55 -26.89
N ASN A 292 -1.51 9.50 -26.21
CA ASN A 292 -2.83 9.64 -26.84
C ASN A 292 -3.06 11.06 -27.40
N LEU A 293 -2.28 12.08 -26.99
CA LEU A 293 -2.33 13.42 -27.59
C LEU A 293 -1.78 13.46 -29.03
N HIS A 294 -1.01 12.46 -29.47
CA HIS A 294 -0.46 12.43 -30.83
C HIS A 294 -1.56 12.29 -31.91
N VAL A 295 -2.80 11.90 -31.55
CA VAL A 295 -3.94 11.88 -32.49
C VAL A 295 -4.25 13.27 -33.03
N PHE A 296 -4.06 14.32 -32.23
CA PHE A 296 -4.29 15.71 -32.65
C PHE A 296 -3.21 16.23 -33.63
N LEU A 297 -2.18 15.41 -33.90
CA LEU A 297 -1.12 15.68 -34.88
C LEU A 297 -1.28 14.84 -36.18
N GLY A 298 -2.29 13.96 -36.24
CA GLY A 298 -2.64 13.17 -37.43
C GLY A 298 -1.99 11.78 -37.51
N PRO A 299 -2.29 11.03 -38.59
CA PRO A 299 -2.00 9.60 -38.67
C PRO A 299 -0.51 9.26 -38.70
N ASP A 300 0.34 10.03 -39.39
CA ASP A 300 1.79 9.77 -39.42
C ASP A 300 2.46 9.99 -38.05
N ASP A 301 1.99 10.95 -37.26
CA ASP A 301 2.52 11.20 -35.93
C ASP A 301 2.07 10.13 -34.93
N PHE A 302 0.79 9.76 -34.97
CA PHE A 302 0.21 8.76 -34.09
C PHE A 302 0.67 7.32 -34.42
N ASN A 303 0.57 6.91 -35.69
CA ASN A 303 1.09 5.61 -36.13
C ASN A 303 2.63 5.56 -36.02
N GLY A 304 3.31 6.71 -36.14
CA GLY A 304 4.74 6.86 -35.86
C GLY A 304 5.10 6.62 -34.40
N TYR A 305 4.34 7.20 -33.47
CA TYR A 305 4.48 6.97 -32.02
C TYR A 305 4.24 5.49 -31.66
N GLY A 306 3.21 4.86 -32.24
CA GLY A 306 3.00 3.41 -32.12
C GLY A 306 4.19 2.59 -32.63
N TYR A 307 4.72 2.94 -33.81
CA TYR A 307 5.88 2.26 -34.40
C TYR A 307 7.20 2.51 -33.66
N PHE A 308 7.34 3.61 -32.91
CA PHE A 308 8.48 3.81 -32.00
C PHE A 308 8.57 2.70 -30.94
N TYR A 309 7.45 2.27 -30.34
CA TYR A 309 7.46 1.12 -29.41
C TYR A 309 7.78 -0.20 -30.10
N VAL A 310 7.34 -0.41 -31.34
CA VAL A 310 7.75 -1.58 -32.15
C VAL A 310 9.26 -1.59 -32.40
N ARG A 311 9.90 -0.42 -32.53
CA ARG A 311 11.37 -0.30 -32.61
C ARG A 311 12.11 -0.48 -31.27
N LEU A 312 11.38 -0.60 -30.14
CA LEU A 312 11.91 -1.06 -28.84
C LEU A 312 11.74 -2.58 -28.65
N TYR A 313 11.65 -3.34 -29.75
CA TYR A 313 11.50 -4.80 -29.73
C TYR A 313 12.60 -5.49 -28.93
N TRP A 314 12.20 -6.49 -28.16
CA TRP A 314 13.04 -7.22 -27.22
C TRP A 314 12.50 -8.64 -27.12
N THR A 315 13.35 -9.65 -27.37
CA THR A 315 12.93 -11.06 -27.43
C THR A 315 12.76 -11.70 -26.04
N GLY A 316 12.57 -10.89 -24.99
CA GLY A 316 12.84 -11.20 -23.58
C GLY A 316 12.41 -12.59 -23.12
N PHE A 317 11.10 -12.81 -23.01
CA PHE A 317 10.54 -14.12 -22.63
C PHE A 317 10.07 -14.93 -23.85
N GLY A 318 10.52 -14.57 -25.06
CA GLY A 318 10.12 -15.21 -26.32
C GLY A 318 8.79 -14.73 -26.91
N PHE A 319 8.18 -13.68 -26.35
CA PHE A 319 6.91 -13.12 -26.83
C PHE A 319 7.09 -12.13 -27.99
N GLN A 320 6.03 -11.90 -28.77
CA GLN A 320 5.94 -10.79 -29.74
C GLN A 320 5.49 -9.50 -29.03
N ALA A 321 6.28 -9.08 -28.05
CA ALA A 321 6.12 -7.87 -27.26
C ALA A 321 7.39 -7.01 -27.35
N ASN A 322 7.28 -5.72 -27.01
CA ASN A 322 8.46 -4.89 -26.76
C ASN A 322 8.80 -4.85 -25.26
N ILE A 323 10.00 -4.39 -24.91
CA ILE A 323 10.47 -4.41 -23.50
C ILE A 323 9.57 -3.61 -22.55
N VAL A 324 8.91 -2.57 -23.06
CA VAL A 324 7.99 -1.72 -22.29
C VAL A 324 6.67 -2.47 -22.03
N GLU A 325 6.15 -3.18 -23.03
CA GLU A 325 4.98 -4.06 -22.88
C GLU A 325 5.19 -5.21 -21.89
N GLU A 326 6.32 -5.93 -21.99
CA GLU A 326 6.64 -7.01 -21.03
C GLU A 326 6.72 -6.48 -19.59
N TYR A 327 7.37 -5.33 -19.39
CA TYR A 327 7.48 -4.72 -18.06
C TYR A 327 6.14 -4.20 -17.53
N ILE A 328 5.33 -3.52 -18.37
CA ILE A 328 3.99 -3.05 -17.97
C ILE A 328 3.10 -4.23 -17.58
N LEU A 329 3.11 -5.32 -18.35
CA LEU A 329 2.33 -6.52 -18.04
C LEU A 329 2.74 -7.10 -16.68
N LEU A 330 4.04 -7.28 -16.42
CA LEU A 330 4.54 -7.77 -15.14
C LEU A 330 4.20 -6.82 -13.97
N ALA A 331 4.32 -5.51 -14.16
CA ALA A 331 3.97 -4.52 -13.14
C ALA A 331 2.47 -4.47 -12.83
N ALA A 332 1.61 -4.59 -13.87
CA ALA A 332 0.16 -4.65 -13.73
C ALA A 332 -0.29 -5.95 -13.05
N LEU A 333 0.26 -7.10 -13.44
CA LEU A 333 -0.01 -8.39 -12.79
C LEU A 333 0.43 -8.38 -11.32
N LEU A 334 1.60 -7.83 -11.00
CA LEU A 334 2.06 -7.66 -9.62
C LEU A 334 1.11 -6.75 -8.82
N HIS A 335 0.70 -5.62 -9.40
CA HIS A 335 -0.22 -4.69 -8.75
C HIS A 335 -1.57 -5.36 -8.43
N VAL A 336 -2.17 -6.01 -9.43
CA VAL A 336 -3.44 -6.73 -9.30
C VAL A 336 -3.32 -7.88 -8.31
N PHE A 337 -2.27 -8.71 -8.38
CA PHE A 337 -2.09 -9.84 -7.47
C PHE A 337 -1.95 -9.39 -6.01
N VAL A 338 -1.09 -8.41 -5.74
CA VAL A 338 -0.89 -7.89 -4.37
C VAL A 338 -2.13 -7.15 -3.86
N ALA A 339 -2.83 -6.40 -4.71
CA ALA A 339 -4.08 -5.73 -4.36
C ALA A 339 -5.20 -6.74 -4.03
N LEU A 340 -5.38 -7.79 -4.85
CA LEU A 340 -6.38 -8.83 -4.63
C LEU A 340 -6.04 -9.66 -3.39
N ARG A 341 -4.78 -10.07 -3.19
CA ARG A 341 -4.36 -10.81 -1.98
C ARG A 341 -4.61 -9.97 -0.72
N ARG A 342 -4.15 -8.72 -0.71
CA ARG A 342 -4.39 -7.81 0.42
C ARG A 342 -5.88 -7.55 0.65
N THR A 343 -6.69 -7.50 -0.41
CA THR A 343 -8.14 -7.38 -0.28
C THR A 343 -8.71 -8.61 0.40
N TRP A 344 -8.38 -9.81 -0.07
CA TRP A 344 -8.83 -11.09 0.50
C TRP A 344 -8.50 -11.23 1.99
N ASP A 345 -7.29 -10.86 2.39
CA ASP A 345 -6.83 -10.90 3.78
C ASP A 345 -7.54 -9.90 4.71
N VAL A 346 -8.27 -8.92 4.15
CA VAL A 346 -8.92 -7.82 4.88
C VAL A 346 -10.44 -7.83 4.73
N SER A 347 -11.00 -8.37 3.65
CA SER A 347 -12.41 -8.16 3.25
C SER A 347 -13.41 -9.16 3.82
N MET A 348 -12.98 -10.19 4.54
CA MET A 348 -13.84 -11.30 4.97
C MET A 348 -14.96 -10.89 5.96
N SER A 349 -14.89 -9.69 6.52
CA SER A 349 -15.80 -9.14 7.54
C SER A 349 -16.47 -7.81 7.16
N TYR A 350 -16.20 -7.22 5.98
CA TYR A 350 -16.72 -5.90 5.61
C TYR A 350 -17.91 -5.93 4.64
N SER A 351 -18.99 -5.23 4.99
CA SER A 351 -20.09 -4.94 4.07
C SER A 351 -19.67 -3.97 2.95
N ILE A 352 -20.11 -4.24 1.72
CA ILE A 352 -19.89 -3.37 0.54
C ILE A 352 -20.39 -1.94 0.80
N ALA A 353 -21.49 -1.77 1.54
CA ALA A 353 -22.08 -0.47 1.87
C ALA A 353 -21.19 0.43 2.75
N SER A 354 -20.13 -0.12 3.37
CA SER A 354 -19.19 0.64 4.21
C SER A 354 -18.26 1.58 3.42
N GLY A 355 -18.19 1.44 2.09
CA GLY A 355 -17.24 2.17 1.24
C GLY A 355 -15.77 1.75 1.38
N LYS A 356 -15.42 0.93 2.39
CA LYS A 356 -14.07 0.40 2.64
C LYS A 356 -13.53 -0.40 1.44
N MET A 357 -14.44 -1.05 0.71
CA MET A 357 -14.16 -1.82 -0.50
C MET A 357 -13.99 -0.98 -1.78
N ASN A 358 -14.21 0.34 -1.78
CA ASN A 358 -14.27 1.16 -2.99
C ASN A 358 -12.99 1.11 -3.85
N LEU A 359 -11.81 1.04 -3.24
CA LEU A 359 -10.53 0.93 -3.95
C LEU A 359 -10.40 -0.45 -4.65
N ALA A 360 -10.85 -1.53 -4.00
CA ALA A 360 -10.84 -2.87 -4.58
C ALA A 360 -11.88 -3.02 -5.69
N MET A 361 -13.11 -2.54 -5.47
CA MET A 361 -14.18 -2.59 -6.47
C MET A 361 -13.81 -1.81 -7.75
N SER A 362 -13.32 -0.58 -7.60
CA SER A 362 -12.85 0.21 -8.75
C SER A 362 -11.66 -0.44 -9.46
N GLY A 363 -10.75 -1.10 -8.72
CA GLY A 363 -9.65 -1.89 -9.30
C GLY A 363 -10.13 -3.08 -10.13
N ILE A 364 -11.15 -3.81 -9.66
CA ILE A 364 -11.78 -4.92 -10.39
C ILE A 364 -12.53 -4.42 -11.63
N THR A 365 -13.26 -3.31 -11.54
CA THR A 365 -13.91 -2.68 -12.70
C THR A 365 -12.88 -2.23 -13.74
N LEU A 366 -11.75 -1.68 -13.31
CA LEU A 366 -10.64 -1.32 -14.22
C LEU A 366 -9.96 -2.55 -14.82
N LEU A 367 -9.81 -3.66 -14.09
CA LEU A 367 -9.28 -4.90 -14.65
C LEU A 367 -10.16 -5.41 -15.81
N THR A 368 -11.49 -5.41 -15.63
CA THR A 368 -12.45 -5.75 -16.71
C THR A 368 -12.33 -4.79 -17.90
N PHE A 369 -12.23 -3.49 -17.64
CA PHE A 369 -12.00 -2.48 -18.69
C PHE A 369 -10.68 -2.73 -19.45
N MET A 370 -9.57 -3.00 -18.73
CA MET A 370 -8.26 -3.23 -19.34
C MET A 370 -8.25 -4.44 -20.26
N MET A 371 -9.00 -5.51 -19.95
CA MET A 371 -9.15 -6.65 -20.86
C MET A 371 -9.82 -6.25 -22.20
N ILE A 372 -10.87 -5.42 -22.15
CA ILE A 372 -11.57 -4.91 -23.33
C ILE A 372 -10.67 -3.93 -24.11
N HIS A 373 -10.01 -3.01 -23.40
CA HIS A 373 -9.12 -2.01 -23.97
C HIS A 373 -7.90 -2.62 -24.68
N LEU A 374 -7.24 -3.60 -24.06
CA LEU A 374 -6.13 -4.33 -24.69
C LEU A 374 -6.61 -5.17 -25.88
N TYR A 375 -7.77 -5.83 -25.77
CA TYR A 375 -8.35 -6.56 -26.90
C TYR A 375 -8.61 -5.64 -28.10
N GLN A 376 -9.18 -4.46 -27.88
CA GLN A 376 -9.42 -3.47 -28.93
C GLN A 376 -8.11 -2.92 -29.51
N PHE A 377 -7.27 -2.25 -28.72
CA PHE A 377 -6.17 -1.46 -29.29
C PHE A 377 -4.86 -2.24 -29.47
N ARG A 378 -4.53 -3.19 -28.57
CA ARG A 378 -3.29 -3.97 -28.67
C ARG A 378 -3.41 -5.24 -29.51
N PHE A 379 -4.60 -5.84 -29.58
CA PHE A 379 -4.83 -7.10 -30.28
C PHE A 379 -5.85 -7.02 -31.44
N GLY A 380 -6.56 -5.90 -31.62
CA GLY A 380 -7.49 -5.72 -32.72
C GLY A 380 -6.81 -5.63 -34.09
N ASP A 381 -7.48 -6.13 -35.12
CA ASP A 381 -7.01 -6.04 -36.50
C ASP A 381 -6.93 -4.58 -36.97
N THR A 382 -5.89 -4.26 -37.74
CA THR A 382 -5.60 -2.91 -38.25
C THR A 382 -5.19 -2.96 -39.70
N GLN A 383 -5.60 -1.97 -40.49
CA GLN A 383 -5.09 -1.80 -41.85
C GLN A 383 -3.59 -1.42 -41.84
N PRO A 384 -2.84 -1.64 -42.94
CA PRO A 384 -1.44 -1.26 -43.03
C PRO A 384 -1.29 0.24 -43.39
N TRP A 385 -0.81 1.06 -42.46
CA TRP A 385 -0.39 2.44 -42.74
C TRP A 385 1.02 2.45 -43.34
N LYS A 386 1.31 3.35 -44.28
CA LYS A 386 2.63 3.49 -44.91
C LYS A 386 3.39 4.66 -44.27
N LEU A 387 4.27 4.35 -43.32
CA LEU A 387 5.02 5.33 -42.52
C LEU A 387 6.45 5.52 -43.07
N CYS A 388 6.97 6.74 -43.04
CA CYS A 388 8.42 6.98 -43.12
C CYS A 388 9.01 7.27 -41.72
N PRO A 389 9.69 6.30 -41.08
CA PRO A 389 10.27 6.48 -39.75
C PRO A 389 11.62 7.23 -39.82
N PRO A 390 12.03 7.93 -38.74
CA PRO A 390 13.36 8.51 -38.66
C PRO A 390 14.45 7.41 -38.61
N PRO A 391 15.66 7.70 -39.11
CA PRO A 391 16.78 6.75 -39.15
C PRO A 391 17.33 6.39 -37.75
N TYR A 392 16.97 7.17 -36.73
CA TYR A 392 17.22 6.89 -35.32
C TYR A 392 15.88 6.72 -34.60
N LEU A 393 15.88 6.29 -33.33
CA LEU A 393 14.64 6.15 -32.55
C LEU A 393 13.78 7.43 -32.53
N LEU A 394 14.42 8.59 -32.41
CA LEU A 394 13.78 9.92 -32.34
C LEU A 394 14.39 10.88 -33.37
N ASN A 395 13.56 11.71 -34.00
CA ASN A 395 13.96 12.75 -34.94
C ASN A 395 14.40 14.04 -34.22
N LEU A 396 15.44 13.98 -33.39
CA LEU A 396 15.84 15.08 -32.49
C LEU A 396 16.17 16.43 -33.19
N LYS A 397 16.35 16.45 -34.51
CA LYS A 397 16.54 17.67 -35.31
C LYS A 397 15.32 18.60 -35.25
N THR A 398 14.11 18.06 -35.17
CA THR A 398 12.85 18.83 -35.25
C THR A 398 12.67 19.77 -34.05
N LEU A 399 13.22 19.39 -32.89
CA LEU A 399 13.25 20.19 -31.67
C LEU A 399 13.95 21.56 -31.87
N LEU A 400 14.98 21.63 -32.71
CA LEU A 400 15.70 22.86 -33.05
C LEU A 400 14.93 23.76 -34.05
N HIS A 401 13.86 23.22 -34.65
CA HIS A 401 13.06 23.87 -35.69
C HIS A 401 11.57 23.99 -35.31
N LEU A 402 11.24 23.70 -34.04
CA LEU A 402 9.87 23.72 -33.49
C LEU A 402 8.85 22.90 -34.30
N ARG A 403 9.30 21.85 -35.00
CA ARG A 403 8.41 20.84 -35.59
C ARG A 403 8.19 19.71 -34.59
N LEU A 404 6.99 19.12 -34.58
CA LEU A 404 6.62 18.05 -33.63
C LEU A 404 6.79 16.62 -34.16
N ASN A 405 7.22 16.44 -35.43
CA ASN A 405 7.40 15.13 -36.06
C ASN A 405 8.61 14.35 -35.53
N LEU A 406 8.54 13.98 -34.25
CA LEU A 406 9.60 13.27 -33.51
C LEU A 406 9.71 11.79 -33.94
N PHE A 407 8.62 11.23 -34.47
CA PHE A 407 8.48 9.79 -34.76
C PHE A 407 8.37 9.44 -36.26
N TRP A 408 8.36 10.43 -37.15
CA TRP A 408 8.28 10.27 -38.61
C TRP A 408 9.05 11.38 -39.37
N VAL A 409 9.30 11.19 -40.66
CA VAL A 409 10.00 12.14 -41.54
C VAL A 409 9.25 12.39 -42.85
N ASP A 410 9.32 13.64 -43.33
CA ASP A 410 8.82 14.12 -44.62
C ASP A 410 9.89 14.09 -45.75
N ASP A 411 11.05 13.47 -45.50
CA ASP A 411 12.21 13.44 -46.40
C ASP A 411 11.92 12.74 -47.76
N PRO A 412 12.07 13.43 -48.91
CA PRO A 412 11.91 12.81 -50.23
C PRO A 412 12.89 11.65 -50.45
N GLY A 413 12.35 10.43 -50.61
CA GLY A 413 13.13 9.20 -50.76
C GLY A 413 13.34 8.40 -49.47
N CYS A 414 12.66 8.77 -48.37
CA CYS A 414 12.64 7.98 -47.13
C CYS A 414 12.25 6.50 -47.36
N GLN A 415 12.92 5.59 -46.64
CA GLN A 415 12.60 4.16 -46.69
C GLN A 415 11.31 3.88 -45.90
N ALA A 416 10.18 3.98 -46.59
CA ALA A 416 8.88 3.71 -46.00
C ALA A 416 8.72 2.25 -45.57
N VAL A 417 8.03 2.03 -44.46
CA VAL A 417 7.63 0.73 -43.93
C VAL A 417 6.11 0.68 -43.74
N TYR A 418 5.54 -0.53 -43.72
CA TYR A 418 4.15 -0.72 -43.36
C TYR A 418 4.02 -0.99 -41.85
N VAL A 419 3.10 -0.28 -41.20
CA VAL A 419 2.84 -0.34 -39.75
C VAL A 419 1.35 -0.54 -39.49
N ARG A 420 0.95 -0.85 -38.25
CA ARG A 420 -0.48 -0.89 -37.88
C ARG A 420 -1.07 0.52 -37.95
N ASP A 421 -2.17 0.70 -38.68
CA ASP A 421 -2.97 1.92 -38.69
C ASP A 421 -3.84 1.98 -37.43
N ILE A 422 -3.21 2.31 -36.30
CA ILE A 422 -3.88 2.43 -35.01
C ILE A 422 -4.73 3.70 -34.93
N TYR A 423 -4.31 4.78 -35.62
CA TYR A 423 -5.08 6.02 -35.76
C TYR A 423 -6.47 5.76 -36.35
N ARG A 424 -6.54 5.07 -37.50
CA ARG A 424 -7.83 4.78 -38.14
C ARG A 424 -8.73 3.89 -37.28
N MET A 425 -8.16 2.87 -36.64
CA MET A 425 -8.89 1.93 -35.78
C MET A 425 -9.61 2.66 -34.63
N GLU A 426 -9.00 3.72 -34.08
CA GLU A 426 -9.62 4.52 -33.03
C GLU A 426 -10.86 5.30 -33.51
N PHE A 427 -10.81 5.91 -34.70
CA PHE A 427 -11.99 6.53 -35.30
C PHE A 427 -13.08 5.48 -35.61
N GLU A 428 -12.73 4.34 -36.19
CA GLU A 428 -13.67 3.26 -36.49
C GLU A 428 -14.35 2.68 -35.22
N ILE A 429 -13.65 2.59 -34.08
CA ILE A 429 -14.25 2.20 -32.80
C ILE A 429 -15.19 3.29 -32.26
N PHE A 430 -14.77 4.55 -32.27
CA PHE A 430 -15.51 5.64 -31.63
C PHE A 430 -16.59 6.30 -32.48
N GLN A 431 -16.80 5.88 -33.73
CA GLN A 431 -18.07 6.11 -34.45
C GLN A 431 -19.28 5.65 -33.63
N SER A 432 -19.13 4.60 -32.80
CA SER A 432 -20.16 4.17 -31.86
C SER A 432 -20.20 5.06 -30.60
N LEU A 433 -21.28 5.84 -30.45
CA LEU A 433 -21.59 6.57 -29.21
C LEU A 433 -21.63 5.64 -27.98
N GLY A 434 -21.99 4.36 -28.16
CA GLY A 434 -21.93 3.36 -27.09
C GLY A 434 -20.51 3.10 -26.58
N TRP A 435 -19.52 3.03 -27.49
CA TRP A 435 -18.11 2.93 -27.10
C TRP A 435 -17.59 4.23 -26.49
N VAL A 436 -17.99 5.40 -27.01
CA VAL A 436 -17.64 6.70 -26.41
C VAL A 436 -18.10 6.78 -24.95
N LEU A 437 -19.38 6.45 -24.68
CA LEU A 437 -19.93 6.47 -23.32
C LEU A 437 -19.29 5.42 -22.39
N PHE A 438 -18.96 4.23 -22.91
CA PHE A 438 -18.23 3.20 -22.17
C PHE A 438 -16.83 3.69 -21.74
N TYR A 439 -16.07 4.32 -22.64
CA TYR A 439 -14.75 4.85 -22.32
C TYR A 439 -14.80 6.05 -21.37
N LEU A 440 -15.78 6.95 -21.53
CA LEU A 440 -16.00 8.05 -20.58
C LEU A 440 -16.36 7.54 -19.17
N ALA A 441 -17.17 6.48 -19.07
CA ALA A 441 -17.45 5.83 -17.79
C ALA A 441 -16.19 5.20 -17.17
N ALA A 442 -15.34 4.55 -17.99
CA ALA A 442 -14.06 4.01 -17.54
C ALA A 442 -13.11 5.11 -17.02
N VAL A 443 -13.07 6.28 -17.66
CA VAL A 443 -12.29 7.45 -17.19
C VAL A 443 -12.76 7.94 -15.81
N ILE A 444 -14.07 7.90 -15.53
CA ILE A 444 -14.61 8.24 -14.20
C ILE A 444 -14.16 7.20 -13.16
N VAL A 445 -14.26 5.91 -13.45
CA VAL A 445 -13.82 4.84 -12.53
C VAL A 445 -12.30 4.92 -12.29
N PHE A 446 -11.52 5.16 -13.35
CA PHE A 446 -10.08 5.43 -13.29
C PHE A 446 -9.77 6.61 -12.35
N SER A 447 -10.52 7.71 -12.48
CA SER A 447 -10.33 8.91 -11.65
C SER A 447 -10.61 8.62 -10.17
N VAL A 448 -11.66 7.87 -9.88
CA VAL A 448 -11.97 7.43 -8.50
C VAL A 448 -10.87 6.52 -7.95
N HIS A 449 -10.43 5.53 -8.72
CA HIS A 449 -9.37 4.60 -8.31
C HIS A 449 -8.05 5.31 -8.05
N MET A 450 -7.64 6.21 -8.96
CA MET A 450 -6.42 7.00 -8.82
C MET A 450 -6.48 7.91 -7.58
N CYS A 451 -7.57 8.64 -7.37
CA CYS A 451 -7.73 9.49 -6.19
C CYS A 451 -7.69 8.70 -4.87
N LEU A 452 -8.36 7.55 -4.79
CA LEU A 452 -8.35 6.67 -3.61
C LEU A 452 -6.97 6.03 -3.38
N GLY A 453 -6.30 5.58 -4.44
CA GLY A 453 -4.94 5.06 -4.38
C GLY A 453 -3.95 6.13 -3.91
N TRP A 454 -4.06 7.35 -4.44
CA TRP A 454 -3.20 8.48 -4.09
C TRP A 454 -3.28 8.87 -2.61
N GLN A 455 -4.49 8.85 -2.02
CA GLN A 455 -4.67 9.02 -0.57
C GLN A 455 -3.91 7.99 0.27
N LYS A 456 -3.76 6.74 -0.23
CA LYS A 456 -3.03 5.67 0.46
C LYS A 456 -1.53 5.67 0.13
N VAL A 457 -1.13 6.24 -1.00
CA VAL A 457 0.27 6.33 -1.50
C VAL A 457 1.02 7.53 -0.89
N VAL A 458 0.47 8.74 -0.90
CA VAL A 458 1.15 9.95 -0.35
C VAL A 458 1.68 9.78 1.08
N PRO A 459 0.94 9.19 2.04
CA PRO A 459 1.45 8.99 3.40
C PRO A 459 2.29 7.72 3.57
N ALA A 460 2.58 6.96 2.50
CA ALA A 460 3.39 5.75 2.59
C ALA A 460 4.86 6.07 2.93
N PRO A 461 5.50 5.36 3.89
CA PRO A 461 6.88 5.63 4.29
C PRO A 461 7.91 5.62 3.14
N ALA A 462 7.64 4.88 2.07
CA ALA A 462 8.50 4.79 0.89
C ALA A 462 8.72 6.16 0.20
N LEU A 463 7.68 7.00 0.09
CA LEU A 463 7.79 8.31 -0.57
C LEU A 463 8.49 9.38 0.28
N GLU A 464 8.68 9.14 1.58
CA GLU A 464 9.35 10.05 2.53
C GLU A 464 8.74 11.47 2.66
N ILE A 465 7.63 11.80 1.98
CA ILE A 465 6.97 13.12 2.05
C ILE A 465 6.66 13.49 3.52
N PRO A 466 7.15 14.64 4.04
CA PRO A 466 6.88 15.04 5.43
C PRO A 466 5.39 15.29 5.70
N LYS A 467 4.88 14.80 6.85
CA LYS A 467 3.44 14.82 7.23
C LYS A 467 2.72 16.15 6.96
N LYS A 468 3.38 17.29 7.24
CA LYS A 468 2.86 18.67 7.02
C LYS A 468 2.54 19.03 5.54
N TYR A 469 2.97 18.21 4.58
CA TYR A 469 2.62 18.36 3.16
C TYR A 469 1.62 17.33 2.65
N HIS A 470 1.28 16.27 3.41
CA HIS A 470 0.40 15.18 2.94
C HIS A 470 -0.91 15.69 2.35
N SER A 471 -1.61 16.59 3.06
CA SER A 471 -2.83 17.22 2.53
C SER A 471 -2.60 17.96 1.20
N ARG A 472 -1.52 18.73 1.06
CA ARG A 472 -1.21 19.45 -0.19
C ARG A 472 -0.86 18.51 -1.33
N ALA A 473 0.00 17.51 -1.08
CA ALA A 473 0.35 16.49 -2.06
C ALA A 473 -0.85 15.63 -2.48
N ILE A 474 -1.81 15.37 -1.58
CA ILE A 474 -3.08 14.73 -1.91
C ILE A 474 -3.92 15.60 -2.86
N HIS A 475 -4.07 16.90 -2.57
CA HIS A 475 -4.77 17.83 -3.48
C HIS A 475 -4.09 17.96 -4.85
N MET A 476 -2.75 17.94 -4.90
CA MET A 476 -2.00 17.90 -6.18
C MET A 476 -2.35 16.66 -6.99
N GLY A 477 -2.47 15.49 -6.35
CA GLY A 477 -2.91 14.26 -7.00
C GLY A 477 -4.27 14.38 -7.67
N TYR A 478 -5.25 15.00 -7.00
CA TYR A 478 -6.57 15.23 -7.57
C TYR A 478 -6.51 16.15 -8.80
N VAL A 479 -5.66 17.19 -8.76
CA VAL A 479 -5.43 18.10 -9.90
C VAL A 479 -4.80 17.36 -11.08
N PHE A 480 -3.78 16.52 -10.84
CA PHE A 480 -3.20 15.69 -11.90
C PHE A 480 -4.20 14.68 -12.46
N THR A 481 -4.98 14.01 -11.60
CA THR A 481 -6.02 13.07 -12.00
C THR A 481 -7.04 13.74 -12.90
N PHE A 482 -7.48 14.96 -12.56
CA PHE A 482 -8.40 15.75 -13.37
C PHE A 482 -7.84 16.06 -14.77
N PHE A 483 -6.59 16.52 -14.88
CA PHE A 483 -5.99 16.78 -16.19
C PHE A 483 -5.78 15.49 -17.01
N ILE A 484 -5.34 14.39 -16.38
CA ILE A 484 -5.21 13.09 -17.04
C ILE A 484 -6.58 12.57 -17.52
N ALA A 485 -7.62 12.74 -16.71
CA ALA A 485 -8.99 12.39 -17.08
C ALA A 485 -9.53 13.23 -18.24
N LEU A 486 -9.23 14.54 -18.28
CA LEU A 486 -9.57 15.39 -19.43
C LEU A 486 -8.88 14.92 -20.71
N ILE A 487 -7.61 14.50 -20.63
CA ILE A 487 -6.89 13.95 -21.79
C ILE A 487 -7.56 12.66 -22.29
N TYR A 488 -7.79 11.68 -21.41
CA TYR A 488 -8.46 10.43 -21.80
C TYR A 488 -9.92 10.62 -22.24
N ALA A 489 -10.63 11.62 -21.73
CA ALA A 489 -11.98 11.95 -22.18
C ALA A 489 -12.00 12.72 -23.51
N SER A 490 -10.99 13.55 -23.78
CA SER A 490 -10.88 14.30 -25.04
C SER A 490 -10.74 13.38 -26.25
N PHE A 491 -10.11 12.21 -26.05
CA PHE A 491 -9.86 11.25 -27.12
C PHE A 491 -11.15 10.71 -27.78
N PRO A 492 -12.03 9.94 -27.08
CA PRO A 492 -13.22 9.35 -27.70
C PRO A 492 -14.24 10.42 -28.11
N LEU A 493 -14.23 11.59 -27.47
CA LEU A 493 -15.05 12.73 -27.88
C LEU A 493 -14.55 13.34 -29.20
N TYR A 494 -13.25 13.53 -29.36
CA TYR A 494 -12.67 14.06 -30.60
C TYR A 494 -12.89 13.11 -31.77
N THR A 495 -12.51 11.84 -31.63
CA THR A 495 -12.68 10.87 -32.71
C THR A 495 -14.15 10.76 -33.13
N HIS A 496 -15.10 10.72 -32.19
CA HIS A 496 -16.54 10.67 -32.50
C HIS A 496 -17.07 11.93 -33.20
N LEU A 497 -16.63 13.13 -32.78
CA LEU A 497 -17.10 14.39 -33.34
C LEU A 497 -16.48 14.74 -34.70
N PHE A 498 -15.39 14.06 -35.09
CA PHE A 498 -14.66 14.27 -36.34
C PHE A 498 -14.51 12.96 -37.17
N SER A 499 -15.43 12.00 -36.98
CA SER A 499 -15.56 10.74 -37.77
C SER A 499 -16.28 10.90 -39.11
#